data_AF-A0A9X3B1G7-F1
#
_entry.id   AF-A0A9X3B1G7-F1
#
_cell.length_a   1.000
_cell.length_b   1.000
_cell.length_c   1.000
_cell.angle_alpha   90.00
_cell.angle_beta   90.00
_cell.angle_gamma   90.00
#
_symmetry.space_group_name_H-M   'P 1'
#
loop_
_entity.id
_entity.type
_entity.pdbx_description
1 polymer ?
#
loop_
_entity_poly.entity_id
_entity_poly.type
_entity_poly.pdbx_seq_one_letter_code
_entity_poly.pdbx_strand_id
1 'polypeptide(L)' 'MFSIFKKNPLKKLTQQYNAKLEQAMHAQRKGDIRSYSMLTAEAEQIENQIKVLEKAAQQ' A
#
# COMPACT_ATOMS: atom_id res chain seq x y z
N MET A 1 17.66 24.21 4.27
CA MET A 1 16.61 23.48 3.49
C MET A 1 16.78 21.98 3.74
N PHE A 2 15.67 21.23 3.72
CA PHE A 2 15.55 19.77 3.91
C PHE A 2 15.43 19.26 5.36
N SER A 3 14.27 19.51 5.94
CA SER A 3 13.75 18.78 7.12
C SER A 3 13.23 17.38 6.72
N ILE A 4 14.08 16.58 6.06
CA ILE A 4 13.70 15.35 5.31
C ILE A 4 13.55 14.06 6.15
N PHE A 5 13.50 14.14 7.48
CA PHE A 5 13.44 12.93 8.32
C PHE A 5 12.24 12.80 9.25
N LYS A 6 11.15 13.54 9.01
CA LYS A 6 9.85 13.09 9.56
C LYS A 6 9.33 11.96 8.68
N LYS A 7 9.73 10.72 9.01
CA LYS A 7 9.14 9.49 8.45
C LYS A 7 7.65 9.52 8.78
N ASN A 8 6.83 9.97 7.83
CA ASN A 8 5.38 9.84 7.98
C ASN A 8 5.03 8.36 7.70
N PRO A 9 4.69 7.56 8.73
CA PRO A 9 4.41 6.13 8.55
C PRO A 9 3.24 5.91 7.60
N LEU A 10 2.27 6.83 7.58
CA LEU A 10 1.15 6.82 6.64
C LEU A 10 1.64 6.93 5.20
N LYS A 11 2.50 7.92 4.90
CA LYS A 11 3.07 8.11 3.55
C LYS A 11 3.83 6.87 3.06
N LYS A 12 4.57 6.20 3.97
CA LYS A 12 5.29 4.97 3.64
C LYS A 12 4.33 3.84 3.27
N LEU A 13 3.27 3.64 4.05
CA LEU A 13 2.26 2.61 3.76
C LEU A 13 1.48 2.91 2.49
N THR A 14 1.10 4.17 2.24
CA THR A 14 0.45 4.56 0.99
C THR A 14 1.32 4.25 -0.24
N GLN A 15 2.64 4.51 -0.15
CA GLN A 15 3.56 4.13 -1.23
C GLN A 15 3.64 2.62 -1.44
N GLN A 16 3.67 1.83 -0.36
CA GLN A 16 3.69 0.37 -0.45
C GLN A 16 2.38 -0.18 -1.04
N TYR A 17 1.24 0.36 -0.62
CA TYR A 17 -0.07 0.03 -1.16
C TYR A 17 -0.13 0.26 -2.67
N ASN A 18 0.26 1.45 -3.12
CA ASN A 18 0.27 1.79 -4.55
C ASN A 18 1.20 0.87 -5.35
N ALA A 19 2.38 0.55 -4.81
CA ALA A 19 3.31 -0.38 -5.47
C ALA A 19 2.71 -1.80 -5.61
N LYS A 20 1.96 -2.28 -4.60
CA LYS A 20 1.27 -3.58 -4.68
C LYS A 20 0.15 -3.56 -5.71
N LEU A 21 -0.62 -2.49 -5.80
CA LEU A 21 -1.64 -2.32 -6.84
C LEU A 21 -1.04 -2.29 -8.25
N GLU A 22 0.08 -1.58 -8.44
CA GLU A 22 0.77 -1.54 -9.72
C GLU A 22 1.27 -2.94 -10.13
N GLN A 23 1.90 -3.67 -9.19
CA GLN A 23 2.30 -5.06 -9.41
C GLN A 23 1.10 -5.95 -9.75
N ALA A 24 -0.02 -5.80 -9.03
CA ALA A 24 -1.25 -6.54 -9.29
C ALA A 24 -1.80 -6.23 -10.69
N MET A 25 -1.81 -4.97 -11.12
CA MET A 25 -2.21 -4.60 -12.49
C MET A 25 -1.34 -5.27 -13.54
N HIS A 26 -0.02 -5.33 -13.34
CA HIS A 26 0.87 -6.03 -14.26
C HIS A 26 0.61 -7.54 -14.27
N ALA A 27 0.37 -8.16 -13.12
CA ALA A 27 0.00 -9.57 -13.04
C ALA A 27 -1.32 -9.86 -13.77
N GLN A 28 -2.34 -9.03 -13.56
CA GLN A 28 -3.62 -9.13 -14.24
C GLN A 28 -3.48 -9.00 -15.76
N ARG A 29 -2.75 -8.00 -16.25
CA ARG A 29 -2.50 -7.81 -17.70
C ARG A 29 -1.74 -8.97 -18.34
N LYS A 30 -0.92 -9.68 -17.56
CA LYS A 30 -0.20 -10.88 -18.02
C LYS A 30 -1.04 -12.16 -17.90
N GLY A 31 -2.25 -12.10 -17.33
CA GLY A 31 -3.08 -13.26 -17.05
C GLY A 31 -2.61 -14.11 -15.86
N ASP A 32 -1.70 -13.59 -15.03
CA ASP A 32 -1.23 -14.27 -13.82
C ASP A 32 -2.22 -14.04 -12.66
N ILE A 33 -3.30 -14.81 -12.67
CA ILE A 33 -4.40 -14.70 -11.70
C ILE A 33 -3.94 -15.02 -10.28
N ARG A 34 -2.99 -15.96 -10.12
CA ARG A 34 -2.47 -16.34 -8.81
C ARG A 34 -1.72 -15.18 -8.17
N SER A 35 -0.78 -14.59 -8.90
CA SER A 35 -0.02 -13.43 -8.41
C SER A 35 -0.93 -12.23 -8.22
N TYR A 36 -1.89 -11.98 -9.12
CA TYR A 36 -2.88 -10.93 -8.96
C TYR A 36 -3.63 -11.08 -7.62
N SER A 37 -4.20 -12.25 -7.35
CA SER A 37 -4.98 -12.51 -6.13
C SER A 37 -4.15 -12.32 -4.85
N MET A 38 -2.88 -12.76 -4.87
CA MET A 38 -1.97 -12.58 -3.74
C MET A 38 -1.62 -11.11 -3.54
N LEU A 39 -1.26 -10.40 -4.61
CA LEU A 39 -0.86 -8.99 -4.56
C LEU A 39 -2.01 -8.08 -4.14
N THR A 40 -3.25 -8.38 -4.56
CA THR A 40 -4.44 -7.65 -4.09
C THR A 40 -4.71 -7.91 -2.62
N ALA A 41 -4.59 -9.14 -2.13
CA ALA A 41 -4.76 -9.46 -0.71
C ALA A 41 -3.70 -8.75 0.16
N GLU A 42 -2.44 -8.70 -0.29
CA GLU A 42 -1.38 -7.93 0.38
C GLU A 42 -1.69 -6.42 0.38
N ALA A 43 -2.22 -5.88 -0.72
CA ALA A 43 -2.63 -4.48 -0.79
C ALA A 43 -3.75 -4.16 0.22
N GLU A 44 -4.77 -5.02 0.35
CA GLU A 44 -5.84 -4.87 1.34
C GLU A 44 -5.31 -4.87 2.77
N GLN A 45 -4.32 -5.73 3.08
CA GLN A 45 -3.68 -5.72 4.39
C GLN A 45 -2.99 -4.38 4.70
N ILE A 46 -2.31 -3.80 3.71
CA ILE A 46 -1.67 -2.47 3.86
C ILE A 46 -2.74 -1.38 4.01
N GLU A 47 -3.83 -1.44 3.24
CA GLU A 47 -4.94 -0.48 3.34
C GLU A 47 -5.56 -0.49 4.74
N ASN A 48 -5.73 -1.67 5.34
CA ASN A 48 -6.20 -1.79 6.73
C ASN A 48 -5.24 -1.12 7.72
N GLN A 49 -3.93 -1.24 7.54
CA GLN A 49 -2.94 -0.55 8.37
C GLN A 49 -3.01 0.97 8.20
N ILE A 50 -3.21 1.45 6.97
CA ILE A 50 -3.43 2.88 6.67
C ILE A 50 -4.66 3.38 7.44
N LYS A 51 -5.80 2.70 7.31
CA LYS A 51 -7.05 3.06 8.00
C LYS A 51 -6.89 3.12 9.53
N VAL A 52 -6.15 2.18 10.12
CA VAL A 52 -5.86 2.19 11.57
C VAL A 52 -5.04 3.41 11.96
N LEU A 53 -3.99 3.74 11.21
CA LEU A 53 -3.15 4.91 11.48
C LEU A 53 -3.88 6.24 11.25
N GLU A 54 -4.72 6.33 10.22
CA GLU A 54 -5.54 7.52 9.97
C GLU A 54 -6.52 7.75 11.11
N LYS A 55 -7.19 6.70 11.60
CA LYS A 55 -8.06 6.80 12.78
C LYS A 55 -7.28 7.22 14.03
N ALA A 56 -6.09 6.67 14.25
CA ALA A 56 -5.25 7.03 15.39
C ALA A 56 -4.71 8.47 15.31
N ALA A 57 -4.52 9.02 14.11
CA ALA A 57 -4.10 10.40 13.90
C ALA A 57 -5.24 11.43 14.00
N GLN A 58 -6.49 10.98 13.93
CA GLN A 58 -7.70 11.80 14.04
C GLN A 58 -8.30 11.84 15.46
N GLN A 59 -7.74 11.04 16.39
CA GLN A 59 -8.08 11.02 17.82
C GLN A 59 -7.13 11.93 18.60
#